data_AF-A0A7X3R1T4-F1
#
_entry.id   AF-A0A7X3R1T4-F1
#
_cell.length_a   1.000
_cell.length_b   1.000
_cell.length_c   1.000
_cell.angle_alpha   90.00
_cell.angle_beta   90.00
_cell.angle_gamma   90.00
#
_symmetry.space_group_name_H-M   'P 1'
#
loop_
_entity.id
_entity.type
_entity.pdbx_description
1 polymer ?
#
loop_
_entity_poly.entity_id
_entity_poly.type
_entity_poly.pdbx_seq_one_letter_code
_entity_poly.pdbx_strand_id
1 'polypeptide(L)'
;MAGLQTQKRDGILARARPRHRRQRGRRILPAMPATKAPETAGRMADAARDFLALLEPEQRGRAVRPLLDDKERRHWNYAPMKREGLPLLAMTPGQQQAANRLAATGLSRSGYVTAAVVMGLENILDAVEAWSGGRIGVDVGSERWRDPQLYFVTVFGDPGEEAWGWRFEGHHVSIHYTIEGGSIIAPNPTFLGANPAEAPFGGAGTLRPLAAEEDLARELLHALDGEQREAALISTAAPPDIVQSNRPRVEDGALPVPTRRLMGLPDDPAWDERWRAERSGLGFGPEQEEAVRYSVTPSGLVAGALRGPQREMLE
;
A
#
# COMPACT_ATOMS: atom_id res chain seq x y z
N MET A 1 5.67 80.67 30.94
CA MET A 1 4.77 80.83 32.09
C MET A 1 4.49 79.45 32.66
N ALA A 2 4.70 79.31 33.98
CA ALA A 2 4.23 78.32 34.96
C ALA A 2 3.98 76.86 34.53
N GLY A 3 4.39 75.80 35.23
CA GLY A 3 4.99 75.58 36.55
C GLY A 3 5.27 74.07 36.67
N LEU A 4 6.45 73.65 37.11
CA LEU A 4 6.77 73.17 38.47
C LEU A 4 6.01 71.93 38.96
N GLN A 5 6.74 70.81 39.10
CA GLN A 5 6.90 69.96 40.32
C GLN A 5 7.22 68.50 39.92
N THR A 6 8.47 68.03 39.96
CA THR A 6 9.28 67.48 41.09
C THR A 6 9.12 65.97 41.34
N GLN A 7 10.28 65.28 41.26
CA GLN A 7 10.76 64.13 42.07
C GLN A 7 9.97 62.80 42.00
N LYS A 8 10.55 61.59 42.10
CA LYS A 8 11.91 61.07 42.31
C LYS A 8 11.87 59.54 42.04
N ARG A 9 12.98 59.01 41.52
CA ARG A 9 13.67 57.75 41.87
C ARG A 9 13.14 56.35 41.48
N ASP A 10 14.11 55.66 40.86
CA ASP A 10 14.56 54.27 41.03
C ASP A 10 13.73 53.12 40.42
N GLY A 11 14.36 52.37 39.50
CA GLY A 11 13.79 51.14 38.99
C GLY A 11 14.54 50.48 37.82
N ILE A 12 15.74 49.96 38.09
CA ILE A 12 16.26 48.67 37.60
C ILE A 12 16.24 48.40 36.07
N LEU A 13 17.46 48.33 35.51
CA LEU A 13 17.78 47.65 34.25
C LEU A 13 17.31 46.18 34.27
N ALA A 14 16.43 45.79 33.36
CA ALA A 14 16.26 44.39 32.96
C ALA A 14 16.16 44.29 31.44
N ARG A 15 17.25 43.80 30.84
CA ARG A 15 17.37 43.46 29.42
C ARG A 15 16.32 42.42 29.02
N ALA A 16 15.63 42.66 27.91
CA ALA A 16 14.71 41.72 27.29
C ALA A 16 15.41 40.39 26.97
N ARG A 17 14.88 39.27 27.48
CA ARG A 17 15.26 37.91 27.06
C ARG A 17 14.46 37.53 25.81
N PRO A 18 15.09 36.90 24.79
CA PRO A 18 14.37 36.44 23.61
C PRO A 18 13.47 35.26 23.97
N ARG A 19 12.22 35.31 23.50
CA ARG A 19 11.26 34.21 23.63
C ARG A 19 11.74 33.02 22.80
N HIS A 20 12.19 31.97 23.47
CA HIS A 20 12.43 30.67 22.83
C HIS A 20 11.13 30.14 22.21
N ARG A 21 11.08 30.17 20.88
CA ARG A 21 10.11 29.40 20.10
C ARG A 21 10.44 27.92 20.33
N ARG A 22 9.67 27.24 21.21
CA ARG A 22 9.76 25.78 21.37
C ARG A 22 9.54 25.17 19.99
N GLN A 23 10.59 24.63 19.39
CA GLN A 23 10.47 23.68 18.29
C GLN A 23 9.62 22.53 18.83
N ARG A 24 8.38 22.40 18.34
CA ARG A 24 7.61 21.17 18.52
C ARG A 24 8.45 20.08 17.88
N GLY A 25 9.00 19.19 18.71
CA GLY A 25 9.75 18.03 18.24
C GLY A 25 8.91 17.31 17.20
N ARG A 26 9.50 17.09 16.03
CA ARG A 26 9.00 16.13 15.05
C ARG A 26 8.83 14.81 15.80
N ARG A 27 7.58 14.42 16.08
CA ARG A 27 7.28 13.07 16.55
C ARG A 27 7.65 12.17 15.38
N ILE A 28 8.81 11.54 15.47
CA ILE A 28 9.24 10.50 14.54
C ILE A 28 8.23 9.38 14.76
N LEU A 29 7.37 9.13 13.76
CA LEU A 29 6.54 7.93 13.74
C LEU A 29 7.47 6.73 13.92
N PRO A 30 7.14 5.74 14.78
CA PRO A 30 8.01 4.59 14.98
C PRO A 30 8.29 3.94 13.62
N ALA A 31 9.57 3.72 13.32
CA ALA A 31 9.95 2.91 12.17
C ALA A 31 9.28 1.54 12.33
N MET A 32 8.65 1.04 11.27
CA MET A 32 8.12 -0.32 11.27
C MET A 32 9.23 -1.30 11.67
N PRO A 33 8.95 -2.31 12.51
CA PRO A 33 9.98 -3.19 13.02
C PRO A 33 10.57 -4.01 11.87
N ALA A 34 11.77 -3.64 11.45
CA ALA A 34 12.56 -4.50 10.60
C ALA A 34 12.85 -5.79 11.39
N THR A 35 12.45 -6.93 10.83
CA THR A 35 12.54 -8.21 11.54
C THR A 35 13.86 -8.88 11.22
N LYS A 36 14.55 -9.40 12.24
CA LYS A 36 15.74 -10.25 12.04
C LYS A 36 15.30 -11.66 11.67
N ALA A 37 15.53 -12.06 10.42
CA ALA A 37 15.18 -13.37 9.87
C ALA A 37 16.25 -13.86 8.87
N PRO A 38 17.46 -14.22 9.34
CA PRO A 38 18.59 -14.58 8.47
C PRO A 38 18.31 -15.76 7.54
N GLU A 39 17.61 -16.79 8.01
CA GLU A 39 17.23 -17.93 7.17
C GLU A 39 16.29 -17.52 6.03
N THR A 40 15.31 -16.66 6.31
CA THR A 40 14.39 -16.13 5.30
C THR A 40 15.14 -15.24 4.30
N ALA A 41 16.04 -14.37 4.77
CA ALA A 41 16.86 -13.52 3.92
C ALA A 41 17.77 -14.35 2.99
N GLY A 42 18.37 -15.43 3.51
CA GLY A 42 19.15 -16.38 2.71
C GLY A 42 18.32 -17.06 1.63
N ARG A 43 17.13 -17.59 1.97
CA ARG A 43 16.21 -18.20 0.99
C ARG A 43 15.77 -17.22 -0.09
N MET A 44 15.52 -15.96 0.27
CA MET A 44 15.21 -14.89 -0.70
C MET A 44 16.38 -14.63 -1.64
N ALA A 45 17.61 -14.52 -1.10
CA ALA A 45 18.81 -14.29 -1.90
C ALA A 45 19.07 -15.44 -2.88
N ASP A 46 18.92 -16.69 -2.43
CA ASP A 46 19.06 -17.87 -3.29
C ASP A 46 18.02 -17.86 -4.42
N ALA A 47 16.73 -17.65 -4.09
CA ALA A 47 15.68 -17.61 -5.10
C ALA A 47 15.85 -16.46 -6.11
N ALA A 48 16.32 -15.30 -5.66
CA ALA A 48 16.59 -14.16 -6.54
C ALA A 48 17.78 -14.44 -7.47
N ARG A 49 18.86 -15.04 -6.97
CA ARG A 49 20.02 -15.45 -7.79
C ARG A 49 19.63 -16.51 -8.82
N ASP A 50 18.89 -17.53 -8.40
CA ASP A 50 18.36 -18.57 -9.29
C ASP A 50 17.51 -17.96 -10.41
N PHE A 51 16.61 -17.04 -10.08
CA PHE A 51 15.81 -16.32 -11.07
C PHE A 51 16.68 -15.52 -12.05
N LEU A 52 17.61 -14.71 -11.55
CA LEU A 52 18.48 -13.86 -12.38
C LEU A 52 19.45 -14.66 -13.26
N ALA A 53 19.82 -15.88 -12.87
CA ALA A 53 20.67 -16.77 -13.64
C ALA A 53 19.97 -17.38 -14.87
N LEU A 54 18.64 -17.44 -14.86
CA LEU A 54 17.84 -17.94 -15.98
C LEU A 54 17.52 -16.87 -17.03
N LEU A 55 17.80 -15.60 -16.75
CA LEU A 55 17.42 -14.49 -17.62
C LEU A 55 18.45 -14.24 -18.72
N GLU A 56 17.94 -14.03 -19.94
CA GLU A 56 18.76 -13.51 -21.03
C GLU A 56 19.22 -12.07 -20.72
N PRO A 57 20.32 -11.58 -21.33
CA PRO A 57 20.87 -10.25 -21.05
C PRO A 57 19.84 -9.12 -21.11
N GLU A 58 18.95 -9.13 -22.10
CA GLU A 58 17.90 -8.13 -22.29
C GLU A 58 16.84 -8.21 -21.18
N GLN A 59 16.46 -9.42 -20.78
CA GLN A 59 15.52 -9.65 -19.68
C GLN A 59 16.12 -9.20 -18.34
N ARG A 60 17.39 -9.52 -18.10
CA ARG A 60 18.13 -9.09 -16.91
C ARG A 60 18.24 -7.57 -16.83
N GLY A 61 18.48 -6.90 -17.96
CA GLY A 61 18.49 -5.44 -18.05
C GLY A 61 17.16 -4.77 -17.68
N ARG A 62 16.04 -5.49 -17.80
CA ARG A 62 14.71 -5.04 -17.33
C ARG A 62 14.43 -5.40 -15.89
N ALA A 63 14.91 -6.56 -15.44
CA ALA A 63 14.65 -7.09 -14.10
C ALA A 63 15.53 -6.45 -13.01
N VAL A 64 16.71 -5.91 -13.34
CA VAL A 64 17.67 -5.40 -12.36
C VAL A 64 17.73 -3.88 -12.36
N ARG A 65 17.69 -3.28 -11.17
CA ARG A 65 17.86 -1.84 -10.94
C ARG A 65 18.92 -1.59 -9.87
N PRO A 66 19.60 -0.43 -9.86
CA PRO A 66 20.46 -0.04 -8.75
C PRO A 66 19.65 0.07 -7.45
N LEU A 67 20.22 -0.34 -6.32
CA LEU A 67 19.59 -0.19 -5.00
C LEU A 67 19.22 1.26 -4.69
N LEU A 68 20.08 2.19 -5.12
CA LEU A 68 19.94 3.63 -4.88
C LEU A 68 18.96 4.31 -5.85
N ASP A 69 18.26 3.56 -6.71
CA ASP A 69 17.13 4.08 -7.48
C ASP A 69 15.92 4.29 -6.55
N ASP A 70 16.04 5.30 -5.69
CA ASP A 70 15.07 5.58 -4.63
C ASP A 70 13.70 6.01 -5.19
N LYS A 71 13.66 6.49 -6.43
CA LYS A 71 12.41 6.80 -7.13
C LYS A 71 11.65 5.51 -7.42
N GLU A 72 12.29 4.55 -8.08
CA GLU A 72 11.64 3.29 -8.45
C GLU A 72 11.40 2.40 -7.23
N ARG A 73 12.36 2.32 -6.30
CA ARG A 73 12.23 1.53 -5.06
C ARG A 73 11.13 2.04 -4.12
N ARG A 74 10.68 3.28 -4.28
CA ARG A 74 9.53 3.82 -3.53
C ARG A 74 8.25 3.84 -4.36
N HIS A 75 8.35 3.58 -5.65
CA HIS A 75 7.20 3.49 -6.53
C HIS A 75 6.54 2.13 -6.34
N TRP A 76 5.25 2.14 -6.02
CA TRP A 76 4.41 0.96 -5.93
C TRP A 76 3.01 1.35 -6.37
N ASN A 77 2.28 0.41 -6.97
CA ASN A 77 0.92 0.68 -7.40
C ASN A 77 0.09 -0.59 -7.49
N TYR A 78 -1.03 -0.65 -6.76
CA TYR A 78 -1.97 -1.76 -6.85
C TYR A 78 -2.96 -1.65 -8.02
N ALA A 79 -3.06 -0.50 -8.68
CA ALA A 79 -3.93 -0.29 -9.82
C ALA A 79 -3.25 -0.69 -11.13
N PRO A 80 -4.00 -0.98 -12.19
CA PRO A 80 -3.43 -1.25 -13.50
C PRO A 80 -2.71 -0.02 -14.08
N MET A 81 -1.40 -0.11 -14.29
CA MET A 81 -0.57 0.93 -14.92
C MET A 81 0.64 0.32 -15.62
N LYS A 82 1.34 1.12 -16.44
CA LYS A 82 2.69 0.78 -16.93
C LYS A 82 3.61 0.56 -15.74
N ARG A 83 4.38 -0.52 -15.73
CA ARG A 83 5.36 -0.83 -14.67
C ARG A 83 6.75 -1.05 -15.25
N GLU A 84 7.75 -0.71 -14.45
CA GLU A 84 9.12 -1.15 -14.64
C GLU A 84 9.30 -2.58 -14.12
N GLY A 85 10.37 -3.25 -14.56
CA GLY A 85 10.63 -4.66 -14.23
C GLY A 85 10.39 -5.61 -15.40
N LEU A 86 10.66 -6.90 -15.17
CA LEU A 86 10.41 -7.95 -16.13
C LEU A 86 9.01 -8.56 -15.90
N PRO A 87 8.04 -8.41 -16.83
CA PRO A 87 6.74 -9.03 -16.71
C PRO A 87 6.83 -10.55 -16.94
N LEU A 88 5.98 -11.32 -16.26
CA LEU A 88 5.84 -12.77 -16.48
C LEU A 88 5.51 -13.08 -17.95
N LEU A 89 4.77 -12.20 -18.63
CA LEU A 89 4.47 -12.30 -20.06
C LEU A 89 5.72 -12.39 -20.96
N ALA A 90 6.82 -11.77 -20.53
CA ALA A 90 8.09 -11.78 -21.27
C ALA A 90 9.04 -12.89 -20.79
N MET A 91 8.56 -13.85 -19.99
CA MET A 91 9.35 -14.94 -19.42
C MET A 91 8.98 -16.29 -20.04
N THR A 92 9.95 -17.19 -20.15
CA THR A 92 9.69 -18.60 -20.44
C THR A 92 9.01 -19.28 -19.23
N PRO A 93 8.37 -20.46 -19.38
CA PRO A 93 7.77 -21.17 -18.25
C PRO A 93 8.74 -21.45 -17.09
N GLY A 94 10.01 -21.76 -17.38
CA GLY A 94 11.03 -21.96 -16.35
C GLY A 94 11.37 -20.68 -15.58
N GLN A 95 11.45 -19.55 -16.28
CA GLN A 95 11.67 -18.24 -15.66
C GLN A 95 10.44 -17.80 -14.83
N GLN A 96 9.22 -18.06 -15.31
CA GLN A 96 7.99 -17.81 -14.54
C GLN A 96 7.95 -18.64 -13.26
N GLN A 97 8.36 -19.91 -13.31
CA GLN A 97 8.47 -20.75 -12.12
C GLN A 97 9.45 -20.15 -11.09
N ALA A 98 10.63 -19.69 -11.54
CA ALA A 98 11.61 -19.06 -10.66
C ALA A 98 11.13 -17.73 -10.07
N ALA A 99 10.44 -16.90 -10.86
CA ALA A 99 9.79 -15.67 -10.39
C ALA A 99 8.75 -15.94 -9.30
N ASN A 100 7.88 -16.93 -9.51
CA ASN A 100 6.88 -17.36 -8.53
C ASN A 100 7.53 -17.95 -7.27
N ARG A 101 8.64 -18.70 -7.42
CA ARG A 101 9.42 -19.20 -6.28
C ARG A 101 9.97 -18.05 -5.44
N LEU A 102 10.51 -17.00 -6.06
CA LEU A 102 10.95 -15.80 -5.36
C LEU A 102 9.78 -15.15 -4.60
N ALA A 103 8.64 -14.91 -5.25
CA ALA A 103 7.45 -14.35 -4.60
C ALA A 103 7.02 -15.17 -3.37
N ALA A 104 7.02 -16.51 -3.48
CA ALA A 104 6.68 -17.41 -2.39
C ALA A 104 7.66 -17.34 -1.20
N THR A 105 8.92 -16.94 -1.40
CA THR A 105 9.86 -16.78 -0.28
C THR A 105 9.51 -15.60 0.64
N GLY A 106 8.77 -14.62 0.12
CA GLY A 106 8.31 -13.45 0.85
C GLY A 106 6.89 -13.56 1.40
N LEU A 107 6.27 -14.73 1.37
CA LEU A 107 4.90 -14.91 1.87
C LEU A 107 4.81 -16.18 2.71
N SER A 108 3.84 -16.22 3.62
CA SER A 108 3.38 -17.50 4.17
C SER A 108 2.75 -18.35 3.05
N ARG A 109 2.57 -19.66 3.29
CA ARG A 109 1.89 -20.52 2.31
C ARG A 109 0.48 -20.02 2.00
N SER A 110 -0.28 -19.58 3.00
CA SER A 110 -1.61 -18.99 2.80
C SER A 110 -1.53 -17.68 2.01
N GLY A 111 -0.58 -16.79 2.34
CA GLY A 111 -0.39 -15.53 1.62
C GLY A 111 -0.05 -15.75 0.14
N TYR A 112 0.81 -16.74 -0.18
CA TYR A 112 1.12 -17.08 -1.57
C TYR A 112 -0.08 -17.69 -2.30
N VAL A 113 -0.87 -18.54 -1.64
CA VAL A 113 -2.13 -19.04 -2.21
C VAL A 113 -3.08 -17.89 -2.52
N THR A 114 -3.27 -16.95 -1.60
CA THR A 114 -4.09 -15.76 -1.82
C THR A 114 -3.58 -14.94 -3.00
N ALA A 115 -2.27 -14.65 -3.06
CA ALA A 115 -1.67 -13.91 -4.18
C ALA A 115 -1.89 -14.63 -5.52
N ALA A 116 -1.69 -15.95 -5.60
CA ALA A 116 -1.91 -16.72 -6.81
C ALA A 116 -3.38 -16.72 -7.25
N VAL A 117 -4.32 -16.78 -6.30
CA VAL A 117 -5.76 -16.67 -6.59
C VAL A 117 -6.09 -15.27 -7.12
N VAL A 118 -5.59 -14.22 -6.49
CA VAL A 118 -5.76 -12.82 -6.94
C VAL A 118 -5.22 -12.63 -8.35
N MET A 119 -4.04 -13.17 -8.66
CA MET A 119 -3.50 -13.16 -10.03
C MET A 119 -4.43 -13.84 -11.04
N GLY A 120 -5.05 -14.96 -10.64
CA GLY A 120 -6.01 -15.68 -11.47
C GLY A 120 -7.32 -14.92 -11.68
N LEU A 121 -7.74 -14.08 -10.73
CA LEU A 121 -8.96 -13.27 -10.83
C LEU A 121 -8.95 -12.30 -12.01
N GLU A 122 -7.79 -11.96 -12.57
CA GLU A 122 -7.72 -11.14 -13.79
C GLU A 122 -8.61 -11.70 -14.91
N ASN A 123 -8.63 -13.02 -15.12
CA ASN A 123 -9.49 -13.62 -16.15
C ASN A 123 -11.00 -13.45 -15.84
N ILE A 124 -11.37 -13.48 -14.56
CA ILE A 124 -12.75 -13.28 -14.11
C ILE A 124 -13.13 -11.82 -14.28
N LEU A 125 -12.26 -10.91 -13.87
CA LEU A 125 -12.47 -9.48 -14.02
C LEU A 125 -12.60 -9.07 -15.49
N ASP A 126 -11.80 -9.64 -16.39
CA ASP A 126 -11.93 -9.44 -17.84
C ASP A 126 -13.34 -9.77 -18.32
N ALA A 127 -13.90 -10.90 -17.87
CA ALA A 127 -15.25 -11.32 -18.23
C ALA A 127 -16.34 -10.44 -17.60
N VAL A 128 -16.17 -10.02 -16.33
CA VAL A 128 -17.08 -9.08 -15.66
C VAL A 128 -17.09 -7.72 -16.37
N GLU A 129 -15.95 -7.29 -16.89
CA GLU A 129 -15.80 -6.11 -17.72
C GLU A 129 -16.19 -6.37 -19.20
N ALA A 130 -16.88 -7.48 -19.49
CA ALA A 130 -17.38 -7.87 -20.81
C ALA A 130 -16.30 -7.92 -21.90
N TRP A 131 -15.06 -8.25 -21.53
CA TRP A 131 -13.89 -8.25 -22.39
C TRP A 131 -13.69 -6.92 -23.12
N SER A 132 -14.15 -5.83 -22.50
CA SER A 132 -14.28 -4.51 -23.15
C SER A 132 -12.94 -3.86 -23.49
N GLY A 133 -11.81 -4.46 -23.09
CA GLY A 133 -10.47 -4.04 -23.46
C GLY A 133 -10.16 -2.61 -22.99
N GLY A 134 -9.72 -2.46 -21.74
CA GLY A 134 -9.21 -1.19 -21.25
C GLY A 134 -7.95 -0.77 -22.04
N ARG A 135 -8.06 0.24 -22.92
CA ARG A 135 -6.96 0.75 -23.78
C ARG A 135 -5.86 1.50 -23.03
N ILE A 136 -5.72 1.25 -21.73
CA ILE A 136 -4.88 2.03 -20.84
C ILE A 136 -3.71 1.13 -20.45
N GLY A 137 -2.47 1.63 -20.43
CA GLY A 137 -1.37 0.98 -19.70
C GLY A 137 -0.71 -0.29 -20.27
N VAL A 138 -1.01 -0.79 -21.47
CA VAL A 138 -0.25 -1.90 -22.08
C VAL A 138 1.00 -1.40 -22.83
N ASP A 139 2.06 -1.14 -22.07
CA ASP A 139 3.42 -0.91 -22.61
C ASP A 139 4.21 -2.20 -22.81
N VAL A 140 3.55 -3.35 -22.71
CA VAL A 140 4.20 -4.66 -22.70
C VAL A 140 3.55 -5.65 -23.65
N GLY A 141 3.19 -5.22 -24.87
CA GLY A 141 2.83 -6.13 -25.97
C GLY A 141 1.64 -7.07 -25.72
N SER A 142 0.93 -6.97 -24.59
CA SER A 142 -0.30 -7.72 -24.34
C SER A 142 -1.46 -6.99 -25.00
N GLU A 143 -2.25 -7.73 -25.77
CA GLU A 143 -3.54 -7.27 -26.27
C GLU A 143 -4.63 -7.34 -25.17
N ARG A 144 -4.31 -8.00 -24.04
CA ARG A 144 -5.19 -8.19 -22.89
C ARG A 144 -4.85 -7.20 -21.79
N TRP A 145 -5.82 -6.40 -21.40
CA TRP A 145 -5.69 -5.49 -20.26
C TRP A 145 -5.75 -6.22 -18.92
N ARG A 146 -6.65 -7.20 -18.81
CA ARG A 146 -6.77 -8.09 -17.66
C ARG A 146 -6.05 -9.39 -18.00
N ASP A 147 -4.82 -9.52 -17.52
CA ASP A 147 -3.95 -10.62 -17.89
C ASP A 147 -3.15 -11.10 -16.68
N PRO A 148 -3.32 -12.37 -16.25
CA PRO A 148 -2.55 -12.97 -15.16
C PRO A 148 -1.03 -12.95 -15.36
N GLN A 149 -0.54 -12.63 -16.56
CA GLN A 149 0.89 -12.52 -16.88
C GLN A 149 1.44 -11.08 -16.78
N LEU A 150 0.60 -10.09 -16.44
CA LEU A 150 1.00 -8.70 -16.19
C LEU A 150 1.43 -8.45 -14.73
N TYR A 151 2.23 -9.38 -14.21
CA TYR A 151 2.93 -9.26 -12.94
C TYR A 151 4.43 -9.19 -13.19
N PHE A 152 5.13 -8.37 -12.42
CA PHE A 152 6.48 -7.91 -12.72
C PHE A 152 7.42 -8.26 -11.58
N VAL A 153 8.63 -8.68 -11.95
CA VAL A 153 9.73 -8.88 -11.01
C VAL A 153 10.79 -7.81 -11.24
N THR A 154 11.17 -7.14 -10.14
CA THR A 154 12.28 -6.19 -10.10
C THR A 154 13.20 -6.54 -8.93
N VAL A 155 14.51 -6.60 -9.18
CA VAL A 155 15.56 -6.79 -8.18
C VAL A 155 16.38 -5.52 -8.08
N PHE A 156 16.59 -5.03 -6.86
CA PHE A 156 17.33 -3.82 -6.54
C PHE A 156 18.68 -4.18 -5.91
N GLY A 157 19.78 -3.82 -6.56
CA GLY A 157 21.13 -4.23 -6.12
C GLY A 157 21.43 -5.69 -6.48
N ASP A 158 22.34 -6.30 -5.73
CA ASP A 158 22.80 -7.68 -5.95
C ASP A 158 22.36 -8.58 -4.79
N PRO A 159 21.56 -9.66 -5.03
CA PRO A 159 21.05 -10.48 -3.96
C PRO A 159 22.14 -11.17 -3.12
N GLY A 160 22.09 -10.93 -1.81
CA GLY A 160 23.04 -11.48 -0.85
C GLY A 160 24.17 -10.52 -0.45
N GLU A 161 24.28 -9.36 -1.09
CA GLU A 161 25.13 -8.25 -0.63
C GLU A 161 24.57 -7.60 0.65
N GLU A 162 25.35 -6.67 1.22
CA GLU A 162 25.01 -5.97 2.48
C GLU A 162 23.63 -5.33 2.45
N ALA A 163 23.21 -4.78 1.31
CA ALA A 163 21.84 -4.30 1.13
C ALA A 163 21.36 -4.60 -0.29
N TRP A 164 20.14 -5.11 -0.39
CA TRP A 164 19.47 -5.38 -1.66
C TRP A 164 17.95 -5.42 -1.44
N GLY A 165 17.19 -5.53 -2.51
CA GLY A 165 15.75 -5.65 -2.42
C GLY A 165 15.15 -6.31 -3.63
N TRP A 166 13.88 -6.64 -3.53
CA TRP A 166 13.13 -7.16 -4.65
C TRP A 166 11.65 -6.84 -4.51
N ARG A 167 10.96 -6.79 -5.64
CA ARG A 167 9.54 -6.51 -5.73
C ARG A 167 8.90 -7.50 -6.69
N PHE A 168 7.76 -8.06 -6.27
CA PHE A 168 6.83 -8.77 -7.13
C PHE A 168 5.50 -8.02 -7.07
N GLU A 169 5.03 -7.51 -8.21
CA GLU A 169 3.82 -6.67 -8.22
C GLU A 169 3.02 -6.76 -9.50
N GLY A 170 1.74 -6.41 -9.42
CA GLY A 170 0.80 -6.32 -10.52
C GLY A 170 -0.48 -5.68 -10.02
N HIS A 171 -1.56 -5.84 -10.78
CA HIS A 171 -2.87 -5.40 -10.34
C HIS A 171 -3.27 -6.15 -9.05
N HIS A 172 -3.58 -5.42 -7.99
CA HIS A 172 -3.93 -5.92 -6.66
C HIS A 172 -2.91 -6.81 -5.91
N VAL A 173 -1.68 -6.96 -6.40
CA VAL A 173 -0.59 -7.59 -5.64
C VAL A 173 0.61 -6.67 -5.64
N SER A 174 1.16 -6.37 -4.47
CA SER A 174 2.46 -5.72 -4.33
C SER A 174 3.18 -6.33 -3.15
N ILE A 175 4.34 -6.95 -3.39
CA ILE A 175 5.17 -7.60 -2.39
C ILE A 175 6.55 -6.98 -2.53
N HIS A 176 6.95 -6.18 -1.55
CA HIS A 176 8.21 -5.45 -1.60
C HIS A 176 9.08 -5.77 -0.40
N TYR A 177 10.32 -6.13 -0.67
CA TYR A 177 11.31 -6.43 0.34
C TYR A 177 12.55 -5.58 0.17
N THR A 178 13.02 -5.00 1.27
CA THR A 178 14.41 -4.55 1.43
C THR A 178 15.09 -5.44 2.47
N ILE A 179 16.25 -5.96 2.13
CA ILE A 179 17.09 -6.83 2.96
C ILE A 179 18.38 -6.10 3.29
N GLU A 180 18.78 -6.08 4.55
CA GLU A 180 20.02 -5.46 5.05
C GLU A 180 20.79 -6.43 5.97
N GLY A 181 22.11 -6.45 5.86
CA GLY A 181 23.02 -7.26 6.67
C GLY A 181 22.67 -8.76 6.68
N GLY A 182 22.15 -9.26 5.57
CA GLY A 182 21.73 -10.66 5.39
C GLY A 182 20.67 -11.17 6.39
N SER A 183 20.01 -10.28 7.14
CA SER A 183 19.15 -10.70 8.25
C SER A 183 17.99 -9.76 8.53
N ILE A 184 18.14 -8.46 8.27
CA ILE A 184 17.10 -7.47 8.51
C ILE A 184 16.18 -7.45 7.29
N ILE A 185 14.90 -7.71 7.49
CA ILE A 185 13.89 -7.73 6.43
C ILE A 185 12.85 -6.63 6.69
N ALA A 186 12.62 -5.79 5.69
CA ALA A 186 11.55 -4.79 5.66
C ALA A 186 10.54 -5.15 4.54
N PRO A 187 9.33 -5.65 4.89
CA PRO A 187 8.35 -6.20 3.94
C PRO A 187 7.38 -5.15 3.35
N ASN A 188 7.78 -3.87 3.28
CA ASN A 188 6.85 -2.79 2.96
C ASN A 188 7.17 -2.05 1.65
N PRO A 189 6.14 -1.73 0.84
CA PRO A 189 4.73 -2.09 1.04
C PRO A 189 4.45 -3.58 0.73
N THR A 190 3.49 -4.16 1.46
CA THR A 190 2.81 -5.41 1.08
C THR A 190 1.32 -5.12 0.93
N PHE A 191 0.75 -5.48 -0.22
CA PHE A 191 -0.64 -5.25 -0.57
C PHE A 191 -1.22 -6.48 -1.29
N LEU A 192 -2.38 -6.93 -0.82
CA LEU A 192 -3.24 -7.88 -1.51
C LEU A 192 -4.66 -7.29 -1.56
N GLY A 193 -5.22 -7.19 -2.76
CA GLY A 193 -6.61 -6.82 -3.01
C GLY A 193 -7.29 -7.86 -3.89
N ALA A 194 -8.60 -7.80 -4.00
CA ALA A 194 -9.35 -8.67 -4.90
C ALA A 194 -10.38 -7.84 -5.67
N ASN A 195 -10.36 -7.97 -7.00
CA ASN A 195 -11.38 -7.43 -7.87
C ASN A 195 -11.67 -8.44 -8.98
N PRO A 196 -12.88 -9.03 -9.02
CA PRO A 196 -13.96 -8.83 -8.06
C PRO A 196 -13.60 -9.38 -6.66
N ALA A 197 -14.16 -8.79 -5.60
CA ALA A 197 -13.93 -9.24 -4.22
C ALA A 197 -14.51 -10.65 -3.96
N GLU A 198 -15.56 -10.98 -4.72
CA GLU A 198 -16.21 -12.28 -4.70
C GLU A 198 -16.55 -12.76 -6.11
N ALA A 199 -16.47 -14.06 -6.35
CA ALA A 199 -16.86 -14.66 -7.63
C ALA A 199 -17.61 -15.99 -7.39
N PRO A 200 -18.65 -16.31 -8.18
CA PRO A 200 -19.31 -17.62 -8.10
C PRO A 200 -18.31 -18.77 -8.29
N PHE A 201 -18.32 -19.76 -7.41
CA PHE A 201 -17.38 -20.88 -7.45
C PHE A 201 -18.02 -22.19 -6.98
N GLY A 202 -18.31 -23.09 -7.94
CA GLY A 202 -18.78 -24.45 -7.68
C GLY A 202 -20.16 -24.52 -7.01
N GLY A 203 -21.19 -24.93 -7.75
CA GLY A 203 -22.55 -25.02 -7.20
C GLY A 203 -23.01 -23.70 -6.58
N ALA A 204 -23.34 -23.71 -5.29
CA ALA A 204 -23.74 -22.53 -4.52
C ALA A 204 -22.57 -21.83 -3.78
N GLY A 205 -21.32 -22.23 -4.03
CA GLY A 205 -20.14 -21.64 -3.40
C GLY A 205 -19.72 -20.31 -4.02
N THR A 206 -18.91 -19.56 -3.26
CA THR A 206 -18.33 -18.29 -3.67
C THR A 206 -16.83 -18.27 -3.34
N LEU A 207 -16.00 -17.87 -4.29
CA LEU A 207 -14.60 -17.59 -4.09
C LEU A 207 -14.46 -16.18 -3.51
N ARG A 208 -13.92 -16.07 -2.29
CA ARG A 208 -13.63 -14.81 -1.59
C ARG A 208 -12.19 -14.85 -1.06
N PRO A 209 -11.19 -14.40 -1.84
CA PRO A 209 -9.77 -14.63 -1.49
C PRO A 209 -9.32 -13.95 -0.19
N LEU A 210 -10.01 -12.88 0.21
CA LEU A 210 -9.72 -12.07 1.41
C LEU A 210 -10.83 -12.20 2.47
N ALA A 211 -11.62 -13.28 2.42
CA ALA A 211 -12.74 -13.47 3.35
C ALA A 211 -12.31 -13.46 4.81
N ALA A 212 -11.15 -14.05 5.14
CA ALA A 212 -10.69 -14.13 6.52
C ALA A 212 -10.52 -12.73 7.14
N GLU A 213 -9.85 -11.81 6.43
CA GLU A 213 -9.66 -10.44 6.88
C GLU A 213 -10.97 -9.63 6.88
N GLU A 214 -11.79 -9.79 5.85
CA GLU A 214 -13.09 -9.11 5.73
C GLU A 214 -14.07 -9.52 6.84
N ASP A 215 -14.18 -10.83 7.08
CA ASP A 215 -15.12 -11.40 8.03
C ASP A 215 -14.66 -11.09 9.45
N LEU A 216 -13.35 -11.18 9.75
CA LEU A 216 -12.80 -10.77 11.04
C LEU A 216 -13.09 -9.30 11.36
N ALA A 217 -12.94 -8.40 10.38
CA ALA A 217 -13.25 -6.98 10.56
C ALA A 217 -14.74 -6.75 10.86
N ARG A 218 -15.64 -7.50 10.21
CA ARG A 218 -17.08 -7.43 10.46
C ARG A 218 -17.45 -8.01 11.82
N GLU A 219 -16.89 -9.17 12.17
CA GLU A 219 -17.09 -9.81 13.46
C GLU A 219 -16.65 -8.88 14.60
N LEU A 220 -15.49 -8.23 14.47
CA LEU A 220 -15.03 -7.26 15.45
C LEU A 220 -16.04 -6.12 15.61
N LEU A 221 -16.50 -5.54 14.51
CA LEU A 221 -17.50 -4.46 14.54
C LEU A 221 -18.82 -4.90 15.20
N HIS A 222 -19.25 -6.14 14.98
CA HIS A 222 -20.44 -6.72 15.60
C HIS A 222 -20.25 -7.05 17.09
N ALA A 223 -19.02 -7.29 17.52
CA ALA A 223 -18.67 -7.54 18.92
C ALA A 223 -18.62 -6.25 19.75
N LEU A 224 -18.53 -5.06 19.14
CA LEU A 224 -18.49 -3.77 19.84
C LEU A 224 -19.84 -3.42 20.48
N ASP A 225 -19.79 -2.86 21.69
CA ASP A 225 -20.97 -2.25 22.31
C ASP A 225 -21.33 -0.88 21.68
N GLY A 226 -22.41 -0.25 22.16
CA GLY A 226 -22.90 1.00 21.59
C GLY A 226 -21.87 2.14 21.59
N GLU A 227 -21.20 2.36 22.72
CA GLU A 227 -20.20 3.42 22.87
C GLU A 227 -18.94 3.10 22.04
N GLN A 228 -18.50 1.84 22.06
CA GLN A 228 -17.36 1.38 21.28
C GLN A 228 -17.62 1.51 19.77
N ARG A 229 -18.82 1.16 19.31
CA ARG A 229 -19.20 1.22 17.89
C ARG A 229 -19.33 2.65 17.41
N GLU A 230 -19.90 3.54 18.23
CA GLU A 230 -19.95 4.97 17.93
C GLU A 230 -18.53 5.55 17.81
N ALA A 231 -17.64 5.20 18.73
CA ALA A 231 -16.23 5.61 18.66
C ALA A 231 -15.49 5.01 17.45
N ALA A 232 -15.78 3.76 17.06
CA ALA A 232 -15.11 3.07 15.95
C ALA A 232 -15.59 3.54 14.56
N LEU A 233 -16.82 4.02 14.44
CA LEU A 233 -17.40 4.42 13.16
C LEU A 233 -16.88 5.79 12.72
N ILE A 234 -15.87 5.80 11.85
CA ILE A 234 -15.28 7.03 11.31
C ILE A 234 -16.20 7.72 10.30
N SER A 235 -16.88 6.95 9.46
CA SER A 235 -17.75 7.47 8.40
C SER A 235 -18.92 6.51 8.18
N THR A 236 -20.09 7.06 7.87
CA THR A 236 -21.30 6.29 7.51
C THR A 236 -21.28 5.78 6.07
N ALA A 237 -20.38 6.30 5.23
CA ALA A 237 -20.09 5.77 3.89
C ALA A 237 -18.63 5.36 3.76
N ALA A 238 -18.38 4.24 3.09
CA ALA A 238 -17.02 3.84 2.74
C ALA A 238 -16.43 4.83 1.72
N PRO A 239 -15.13 5.16 1.83
CA PRO A 239 -14.47 5.90 0.76
C PRO A 239 -14.44 5.07 -0.52
N PRO A 240 -14.43 5.71 -1.70
CA PRO A 240 -14.34 5.01 -2.99
C PRO A 240 -13.04 4.22 -3.17
N ASP A 241 -11.99 4.56 -2.42
CA ASP A 241 -10.70 3.88 -2.45
C ASP A 241 -9.93 4.15 -1.14
N ILE A 242 -8.75 3.54 -1.00
CA ILE A 242 -7.85 3.70 0.14
C ILE A 242 -7.40 5.17 0.24
N VAL A 243 -7.61 5.77 1.42
CA VAL A 243 -7.32 7.20 1.69
C VAL A 243 -5.86 7.56 1.41
N GLN A 244 -4.91 6.72 1.84
CA GLN A 244 -3.49 6.91 1.57
C GLN A 244 -3.08 6.51 0.14
N SER A 245 -3.89 5.71 -0.56
CA SER A 245 -3.64 5.26 -1.93
C SER A 245 -2.20 4.69 -2.05
N ASN A 246 -1.45 5.03 -3.10
CA ASN A 246 -0.08 4.57 -3.33
C ASN A 246 1.01 5.50 -2.80
N ARG A 247 0.72 6.34 -1.79
CA ARG A 247 1.73 7.28 -1.27
C ARG A 247 2.90 6.51 -0.67
N PRO A 248 4.17 6.87 -0.98
CA PRO A 248 5.34 6.17 -0.45
C PRO A 248 5.61 6.49 1.04
N ARG A 249 4.88 7.45 1.60
CA ARG A 249 4.91 7.86 2.99
C ARG A 249 3.51 8.27 3.40
N VAL A 250 3.20 8.11 4.68
CA VAL A 250 1.98 8.62 5.26
C VAL A 250 1.94 10.14 5.11
N GLU A 251 0.87 10.65 4.48
CA GLU A 251 0.60 12.08 4.37
C GLU A 251 -0.56 12.46 5.30
N ASP A 252 -0.31 13.41 6.20
CA ASP A 252 -1.35 14.02 7.03
C ASP A 252 -2.29 14.86 6.16
N GLY A 253 -3.60 14.76 6.41
CA GLY A 253 -4.62 15.43 5.62
C GLY A 253 -4.96 14.76 4.28
N ALA A 254 -4.38 13.59 3.99
CA ALA A 254 -4.62 12.86 2.75
C ALA A 254 -6.10 12.49 2.57
N LEU A 255 -6.52 12.47 1.30
CA LEU A 255 -7.84 12.05 0.85
C LEU A 255 -7.69 10.97 -0.23
N PRO A 256 -8.74 10.13 -0.43
CA PRO A 256 -8.81 9.22 -1.57
C PRO A 256 -8.59 9.99 -2.87
N VAL A 257 -7.75 9.45 -3.76
CA VAL A 257 -7.46 10.06 -5.04
C VAL A 257 -8.37 9.48 -6.13
N PRO A 258 -8.76 10.26 -7.15
CA PRO A 258 -9.50 9.72 -8.29
C PRO A 258 -8.76 8.57 -8.97
N THR A 259 -9.49 7.54 -9.39
CA THR A 259 -8.94 6.32 -10.04
C THR A 259 -7.99 6.66 -11.19
N ARG A 260 -8.29 7.70 -11.98
CA ARG A 260 -7.39 8.15 -13.06
C ARG A 260 -6.01 8.56 -12.57
N ARG A 261 -5.91 9.25 -11.43
CA ARG A 261 -4.63 9.68 -10.85
C ARG A 261 -3.88 8.48 -10.29
N LEU A 262 -4.61 7.55 -9.68
CA LEU A 262 -4.06 6.29 -9.20
C LEU A 262 -3.41 5.51 -10.34
N MET A 263 -4.04 5.46 -11.51
CA MET A 263 -3.55 4.77 -12.71
C MET A 263 -2.53 5.59 -13.52
N GLY A 264 -2.20 6.81 -13.11
CA GLY A 264 -1.28 7.69 -13.84
C GLY A 264 -1.81 8.18 -15.19
N LEU A 265 -3.14 8.26 -15.35
CA LEU A 265 -3.80 8.66 -16.59
C LEU A 265 -3.83 10.17 -16.80
N PRO A 266 -3.86 10.63 -18.08
CA PRO A 266 -4.07 12.04 -18.39
C PRO A 266 -5.44 12.52 -17.90
N ASP A 267 -5.61 13.85 -17.85
CA ASP A 267 -6.90 14.46 -17.52
C ASP A 267 -7.94 14.15 -18.61
N ASP A 268 -9.08 13.61 -18.18
CA ASP A 268 -10.20 13.22 -19.04
C ASP A 268 -11.53 13.41 -18.26
N PRO A 269 -12.45 14.25 -18.75
CA PRO A 269 -13.73 14.50 -18.10
C PRO A 269 -14.58 13.25 -17.84
N ALA A 270 -14.48 12.21 -18.67
CA ALA A 270 -15.23 10.97 -18.50
C ALA A 270 -14.80 10.22 -17.22
N TRP A 271 -13.51 10.25 -16.90
CA TRP A 271 -12.99 9.68 -15.67
C TRP A 271 -13.41 10.47 -14.43
N ASP A 272 -13.44 11.80 -14.52
CA ASP A 272 -13.92 12.66 -13.43
C ASP A 272 -15.43 12.50 -13.20
N GLU A 273 -16.21 12.25 -14.26
CA GLU A 273 -17.63 11.91 -14.16
C GLU A 273 -17.84 10.55 -13.51
N ARG A 274 -17.10 9.52 -13.95
CA ARG A 274 -17.13 8.19 -13.32
C ARG A 274 -16.82 8.27 -11.81
N TRP A 275 -15.78 9.00 -11.44
CA TRP A 275 -15.41 9.21 -10.03
C TRP A 275 -16.52 9.90 -9.23
N ARG A 276 -17.16 10.93 -9.79
CA ARG A 276 -18.31 11.60 -9.15
C ARG A 276 -19.50 10.66 -9.00
N ALA A 277 -19.79 9.85 -10.02
CA ALA A 277 -20.89 8.89 -10.00
C ALA A 277 -20.66 7.79 -8.95
N GLU A 278 -19.46 7.23 -8.88
CA GLU A 278 -19.06 6.24 -7.87
C GLU A 278 -19.22 6.80 -6.44
N ARG A 279 -18.68 7.99 -6.19
CA ARG A 279 -18.82 8.66 -4.89
C ARG A 279 -20.27 8.91 -4.52
N SER A 280 -21.08 9.39 -5.47
CA SER A 280 -22.50 9.61 -5.24
C SER A 280 -23.23 8.30 -4.95
N GLY A 281 -22.90 7.21 -5.66
CA GLY A 281 -23.49 5.88 -5.45
C GLY A 281 -23.17 5.29 -4.08
N LEU A 282 -22.01 5.63 -3.51
CA LEU A 282 -21.61 5.25 -2.15
C LEU A 282 -22.22 6.16 -1.07
N GLY A 283 -22.85 7.28 -1.44
CA GLY A 283 -23.23 8.31 -0.48
C GLY A 283 -22.03 9.06 0.12
N PHE A 284 -20.89 9.06 -0.58
CA PHE A 284 -19.64 9.65 -0.10
C PHE A 284 -19.54 11.14 -0.49
N GLY A 285 -20.11 11.99 0.37
CA GLY A 285 -20.13 13.45 0.21
C GLY A 285 -18.98 14.19 0.90
N PRO A 286 -19.02 15.54 0.93
CA PRO A 286 -17.99 16.37 1.59
C PRO A 286 -17.82 16.09 3.08
N GLU A 287 -18.90 15.73 3.79
CA GLU A 287 -18.85 15.36 5.21
C GLU A 287 -18.05 14.07 5.42
N GLN A 288 -18.36 13.03 4.65
CA GLN A 288 -17.65 11.74 4.72
C GLN A 288 -16.19 11.90 4.26
N GLU A 289 -15.93 12.75 3.27
CA GLU A 289 -14.58 13.09 2.83
C GLU A 289 -13.74 13.70 3.96
N GLU A 290 -14.31 14.66 4.71
CA GLU A 290 -13.62 15.23 5.86
C GLU A 290 -13.45 14.20 6.99
N ALA A 291 -14.47 13.37 7.22
CA ALA A 291 -14.44 12.35 8.27
C ALA A 291 -13.34 11.30 8.06
N VAL A 292 -13.12 10.87 6.81
CA VAL A 292 -12.05 9.90 6.48
C VAL A 292 -10.71 10.54 6.17
N ARG A 293 -10.61 11.88 6.23
CA ARG A 293 -9.34 12.59 6.01
C ARG A 293 -8.31 12.02 6.94
N TYR A 294 -7.21 11.54 6.37
CA TYR A 294 -6.20 10.90 7.17
C TYR A 294 -5.62 11.89 8.19
N SER A 295 -5.50 11.45 9.43
CA SER A 295 -4.80 12.19 10.47
C SER A 295 -3.69 11.35 11.08
N VAL A 296 -2.52 11.96 11.30
CA VAL A 296 -1.46 11.36 12.13
C VAL A 296 -1.84 11.28 13.60
N THR A 297 -2.92 11.96 14.00
CA THR A 297 -3.56 11.75 15.29
C THR A 297 -4.60 10.63 15.11
N PRO A 298 -4.44 9.47 15.77
CA PRO A 298 -5.39 8.38 15.62
C PRO A 298 -6.81 8.83 15.98
N SER A 299 -7.76 8.53 15.08
CA SER A 299 -9.19 8.58 15.34
C SER A 299 -9.70 7.16 15.60
N GLY A 300 -10.93 7.06 16.11
CA GLY A 300 -11.58 5.77 16.29
C GLY A 300 -11.50 5.21 17.69
N LEU A 301 -11.78 3.91 17.80
CA LEU A 301 -11.71 3.15 19.03
C LEU A 301 -10.27 2.70 19.31
N VAL A 302 -9.74 3.07 20.48
CA VAL A 302 -8.40 2.63 20.91
C VAL A 302 -8.46 1.18 21.41
N ALA A 303 -7.42 0.38 21.13
CA ALA A 303 -7.37 -1.03 21.54
C ALA A 303 -7.50 -1.24 23.07
N GLY A 304 -7.08 -0.26 23.88
CA GLY A 304 -7.25 -0.30 25.34
C GLY A 304 -8.71 -0.20 25.81
N ALA A 305 -9.62 0.30 24.97
CA ALA A 305 -11.05 0.37 25.24
C ALA A 305 -11.81 -0.90 24.83
N LEU A 306 -11.15 -1.86 24.17
CA LEU A 306 -11.71 -3.16 23.87
C LEU A 306 -11.80 -4.02 25.14
N ARG A 307 -12.76 -4.95 25.19
CA ARG A 307 -12.88 -5.98 26.23
C ARG A 307 -11.96 -7.16 25.90
N GLY A 308 -11.73 -8.06 26.87
CA GLY A 308 -10.86 -9.23 26.70
C GLY A 308 -11.14 -10.02 25.42
N PRO A 309 -12.38 -10.53 25.24
CA PRO A 309 -12.73 -11.29 24.03
C PRO A 309 -12.57 -10.51 22.72
N GLN A 310 -12.78 -9.19 22.73
CA GLN A 310 -12.60 -8.36 21.52
C GLN A 310 -11.12 -8.15 21.17
N ARG A 311 -10.23 -8.11 22.17
CA ARG A 311 -8.78 -8.04 21.93
C ARG A 311 -8.22 -9.36 21.43
N GLU A 312 -8.73 -10.47 21.94
CA GLU A 312 -8.34 -11.82 21.50
C GLU A 312 -8.63 -12.04 20.01
N MET A 313 -9.60 -11.32 19.42
CA MET A 313 -9.86 -11.36 17.97
C MET A 313 -8.76 -10.70 17.13
N LEU A 314 -7.86 -9.90 17.73
CA LEU A 314 -6.78 -9.19 17.03
C LEU A 314 -5.43 -9.91 17.10
N GLU A 315 -5.35 -11.04 17.81
CA GLU A 315 -4.15 -11.86 18.04
C GLU A 315 -4.11 -13.08 17.13
#